data_AF-A0A945FZJ9-F1
#
_entry.id   AF-A0A945FZJ9-F1
#
_cell.length_a   1.000
_cell.length_b   1.000
_cell.length_c   1.000
_cell.angle_alpha   90.00
_cell.angle_beta   90.00
_cell.angle_gamma   90.00
#
_symmetry.space_group_name_H-M   'P 1'
#
loop_
_entity.id
_entity.type
_entity.pdbx_description
1 polymer ?
#
loop_
_entity_poly.entity_id
_entity_poly.type
_entity_poly.pdbx_seq_one_letter_code
_entity_poly.pdbx_strand_id
1 'polypeptide(L)'
;MKRRSFIKKSSLASAAAISIPFILPSGRLFAASGMRMADHVVLVAFAGGVRQQESILQRYLDDSQSYPSSGNILYNLFDGSAPTDKIVYGTNNIINGDTPIPKILSQTLQNQGTTFREVNASAVGHYAGVNAMLTGNYMYTQGLRNKPTMPTIFEYLRRHQGEKATKTWFVGNGIGNSIPLLDYSTHADYGASYGANFLAPTITFGSDGEKHLKNAKVY
;
A
#
# COMPACT_ATOMS: atom_id res chain seq x y z
N MET A 1 -17.43 38.64 -28.07
CA MET A 1 -16.34 37.63 -28.09
C MET A 1 -16.41 36.79 -29.37
N LYS A 2 -15.32 36.68 -30.14
CA LYS A 2 -15.29 35.89 -31.39
C LYS A 2 -14.97 34.41 -31.08
N ARG A 3 -16.01 33.58 -30.89
CA ARG A 3 -15.92 32.15 -30.49
C ARG A 3 -14.91 31.31 -31.30
N ARG A 4 -14.81 31.50 -32.62
CA ARG A 4 -13.84 30.80 -33.48
C ARG A 4 -12.37 31.17 -33.19
N SER A 5 -12.10 32.42 -32.78
CA SER A 5 -10.76 32.85 -32.39
C SER A 5 -10.36 32.27 -31.04
N PHE A 6 -11.31 32.07 -30.13
CA PHE A 6 -11.05 31.50 -28.82
C PHE A 6 -10.70 30.01 -28.94
N ILE A 7 -11.50 29.24 -29.70
CA ILE A 7 -11.25 27.81 -29.91
C ILE A 7 -9.90 27.56 -30.59
N LYS A 8 -9.55 28.34 -31.63
CA LYS A 8 -8.22 28.23 -32.28
C LYS A 8 -7.05 28.56 -31.35
N LYS A 9 -7.22 29.51 -30.43
CA LYS A 9 -6.17 29.89 -29.47
C LYS A 9 -6.08 28.87 -28.32
N SER A 10 -7.20 28.32 -27.86
CA SER A 10 -7.22 27.25 -26.86
C SER A 10 -6.66 25.94 -27.39
N SER A 11 -6.92 25.57 -28.66
CA SER A 11 -6.35 24.35 -29.25
C SER A 11 -4.84 24.43 -29.46
N LEU A 12 -4.30 25.61 -29.81
CA LEU A 12 -2.85 25.81 -29.89
C LEU A 12 -2.18 25.79 -28.51
N ALA A 13 -2.84 26.33 -27.48
CA ALA A 13 -2.34 26.32 -26.11
C ALA A 13 -2.34 24.91 -25.51
N SER A 14 -3.35 24.08 -25.81
CA SER A 14 -3.39 22.68 -25.36
C SER A 14 -2.37 21.79 -26.07
N ALA A 15 -2.06 22.04 -27.35
CA ALA A 15 -1.01 21.31 -28.06
C ALA A 15 0.40 21.67 -27.55
N ALA A 16 0.63 22.94 -27.20
CA ALA A 16 1.90 23.39 -26.60
C ALA A 16 2.06 22.93 -25.13
N ALA A 17 0.96 22.63 -24.42
CA ALA A 17 1.00 22.10 -23.06
C ALA A 17 1.30 20.58 -22.99
N ILE A 18 1.20 19.86 -24.11
CA ILE A 18 1.51 18.42 -24.19
C ILE A 18 2.99 18.19 -24.59
N SER A 19 3.68 19.22 -25.03
CA SER A 19 5.10 19.16 -25.41
C SER A 19 5.90 20.22 -24.65
N ILE A 20 6.50 19.85 -23.51
CA ILE A 20 7.84 20.25 -23.00
C ILE A 20 8.00 19.69 -21.56
N PRO A 21 9.05 18.90 -21.21
CA PRO A 21 10.09 18.29 -22.04
C PRO A 21 10.14 16.74 -21.89
N PHE A 22 9.70 16.02 -22.92
CA PHE A 22 10.37 14.80 -23.32
C PHE A 22 11.49 15.21 -24.27
N ILE A 23 12.72 15.26 -23.75
CA ILE A 23 14.05 15.12 -24.36
C ILE A 23 15.02 15.79 -23.39
N LEU A 24 15.60 14.99 -22.51
CA LEU A 24 16.91 15.28 -21.94
C LEU A 24 17.76 14.00 -22.13
N PRO A 25 18.81 14.05 -22.96
CA PRO A 25 19.72 12.92 -23.13
C PRO A 25 20.63 12.84 -21.91
N SER A 26 20.18 12.14 -20.87
CA SER A 26 20.97 11.39 -19.89
C SER A 26 20.10 11.09 -18.66
N GLY A 27 20.01 9.81 -18.31
CA GLY A 27 19.17 9.29 -17.22
C GLY A 27 19.66 9.66 -15.82
N ARG A 28 19.64 10.95 -15.48
CA ARG A 28 19.98 11.47 -14.15
C ARG A 28 19.04 12.60 -13.71
N LEU A 29 17.72 12.46 -13.94
CA LEU A 29 16.73 13.35 -13.30
C LEU A 29 16.17 12.81 -11.97
N PHE A 30 16.68 11.66 -11.52
CA PHE A 30 16.75 11.30 -10.12
C PHE A 30 18.21 11.11 -9.73
N ALA A 31 19.07 12.10 -10.02
CA ALA A 31 20.21 12.26 -9.12
C ALA A 31 19.61 12.36 -7.71
N ALA A 32 20.09 11.53 -6.78
CA ALA A 32 19.72 11.53 -5.37
C ALA A 32 19.95 12.94 -4.78
N SER A 33 19.03 13.85 -5.04
CA SER A 33 19.13 15.28 -4.71
C SER A 33 18.47 15.58 -3.37
N GLY A 34 17.89 14.56 -2.72
CA GLY A 34 17.57 14.59 -1.30
C GLY A 34 18.67 13.86 -0.53
N MET A 35 19.14 14.47 0.56
CA MET A 35 19.85 13.69 1.59
C MET A 35 18.92 12.55 2.00
N ARG A 36 19.39 11.30 1.90
CA ARG A 36 18.64 10.11 2.34
C ARG A 36 18.32 10.29 3.83
N MET A 37 17.04 10.50 4.14
CA MET A 37 16.59 10.74 5.52
C MET A 37 16.46 9.43 6.33
N ALA A 38 16.44 8.28 5.67
CA ALA A 38 16.34 6.97 6.30
C ALA A 38 17.06 5.89 5.49
N ASP A 39 17.74 4.97 6.18
CA ASP A 39 18.41 3.83 5.55
C ASP A 39 17.40 2.80 5.01
N HIS A 40 16.21 2.72 5.61
CA HIS A 40 15.19 1.74 5.25
C HIS A 40 13.81 2.40 5.24
N VAL A 41 12.97 1.98 4.28
CA VAL A 41 11.57 2.38 4.19
C VAL A 41 10.72 1.13 4.24
N VAL A 42 9.75 1.10 5.17
CA VAL A 42 8.77 0.03 5.27
C VAL A 42 7.40 0.62 4.96
N LEU A 43 6.80 0.18 3.87
CA LEU A 43 5.42 0.50 3.53
C LEU A 43 4.52 -0.62 4.05
N VAL A 44 3.62 -0.29 4.97
CA VAL A 44 2.64 -1.23 5.53
C VAL A 44 1.26 -0.88 5.02
N ALA A 45 0.61 -1.83 4.35
CA ALA A 45 -0.75 -1.70 3.88
C ALA A 45 -1.68 -2.58 4.73
N PHE A 46 -2.64 -1.96 5.42
CA PHE A 46 -3.74 -2.69 6.05
C PHE A 46 -4.80 -2.96 4.99
N ALA A 47 -4.75 -4.15 4.39
CA ALA A 47 -5.66 -4.52 3.31
C ALA A 47 -7.01 -5.01 3.87
N GLY A 48 -8.03 -4.15 3.75
CA GLY A 48 -9.44 -4.51 3.91
C GLY A 48 -10.09 -4.10 5.23
N GLY A 49 -11.40 -3.86 5.18
CA GLY A 49 -12.30 -3.72 6.33
C GLY A 49 -12.15 -2.46 7.20
N VAL A 50 -11.05 -1.72 7.10
CA VAL A 50 -10.80 -0.51 7.89
C VAL A 50 -10.89 0.72 7.00
N ARG A 51 -12.00 1.44 7.09
CA ARG A 51 -12.25 2.71 6.40
C ARG A 51 -12.09 3.84 7.41
N GLN A 52 -12.37 5.07 6.99
CA GLN A 52 -12.21 6.25 7.84
C GLN A 52 -13.09 6.18 9.10
N GLN A 53 -14.30 5.63 8.99
CA GLN A 53 -15.19 5.54 10.15
C GLN A 53 -14.72 4.52 11.20
N GLU A 54 -14.14 3.39 10.81
CA GLU A 54 -13.59 2.42 11.77
C GLU A 54 -12.27 2.90 12.38
N SER A 55 -11.48 3.67 11.62
CA SER A 55 -10.16 4.14 12.04
C SER A 55 -10.21 5.50 12.73
N ILE A 56 -10.16 6.58 11.95
CA ILE A 56 -10.02 7.96 12.44
C ILE A 56 -11.23 8.38 13.27
N LEU A 57 -12.46 8.02 12.86
CA LEU A 57 -13.68 8.41 13.57
C LEU A 57 -13.99 7.50 14.76
N GLN A 58 -13.37 6.32 14.86
CA GLN A 58 -13.54 5.39 15.98
C GLN A 58 -14.99 4.89 16.15
N ARG A 59 -15.69 4.68 15.03
CA ARG A 59 -17.11 4.30 14.94
C ARG A 59 -17.31 2.87 14.45
N TYR A 60 -16.33 1.97 14.65
CA TYR A 60 -16.46 0.58 14.20
C TYR A 60 -17.72 -0.11 14.75
N LEU A 61 -17.97 0.05 16.05
CA LEU A 61 -19.13 -0.56 16.70
C LEU A 61 -20.44 0.08 16.22
N ASP A 62 -20.51 1.41 16.24
CA ASP A 62 -21.69 2.20 15.85
C ASP A 62 -22.07 1.96 14.38
N ASP A 63 -21.14 2.19 13.45
CA ASP A 63 -21.45 2.17 12.02
C ASP A 63 -21.36 0.77 11.42
N SER A 64 -20.31 0.01 11.75
CA SER A 64 -19.99 -1.25 11.06
C SER A 64 -20.49 -2.50 11.77
N GLN A 65 -20.89 -2.40 13.03
CA GLN A 65 -21.52 -3.48 13.78
C GLN A 65 -22.95 -3.15 14.21
N SER A 66 -23.46 -1.97 13.86
CA SER A 66 -24.80 -1.49 14.24
C SER A 66 -25.05 -1.63 15.74
N TYR A 67 -24.03 -1.32 16.55
CA TYR A 67 -24.06 -1.41 18.01
C TYR A 67 -23.79 -0.01 18.59
N PRO A 68 -24.69 0.57 19.39
CA PRO A 68 -24.68 2.00 19.77
C PRO A 68 -23.59 2.33 20.81
N SER A 69 -22.33 2.11 20.43
CA SER A 69 -21.13 2.35 21.20
C SER A 69 -20.03 2.77 20.22
N SER A 70 -19.18 3.69 20.63
CA SER A 70 -18.04 4.17 19.84
C SER A 70 -16.78 4.15 20.68
N GLY A 71 -15.63 4.05 20.05
CA GLY A 71 -14.36 4.10 20.73
C GLY A 71 -13.23 3.51 19.91
N ASN A 72 -12.01 3.80 20.35
CA ASN A 72 -10.80 3.39 19.68
C ASN A 72 -10.62 1.88 19.79
N ILE A 73 -10.62 1.19 18.64
CA ILE A 73 -10.31 -0.24 18.56
C ILE A 73 -8.92 -0.55 18.01
N LEU A 74 -8.14 0.49 17.74
CA LEU A 74 -6.83 0.41 17.11
C LEU A 74 -5.78 0.98 18.07
N TYR A 75 -5.66 0.36 19.26
CA TYR A 75 -4.89 0.89 20.39
C TYR A 75 -3.41 1.19 20.10
N ASN A 76 -2.82 0.52 19.11
CA ASN A 76 -1.43 0.78 18.70
C ASN A 76 -1.33 1.90 17.64
N LEU A 77 -2.42 2.21 16.92
CA LEU A 77 -2.41 3.19 15.83
C LEU A 77 -2.80 4.58 16.30
N PHE A 78 -3.90 4.70 17.06
CA PHE A 78 -4.52 5.99 17.38
C PHE A 78 -4.70 6.18 18.88
N ASP A 79 -4.70 7.43 19.32
CA ASP A 79 -5.14 7.80 20.66
C ASP A 79 -6.66 7.80 20.75
N GLY A 80 -7.19 7.57 21.95
CA GLY A 80 -8.62 7.60 22.22
C GLY A 80 -9.02 6.54 23.23
N SER A 81 -10.13 6.79 23.94
CA SER A 81 -10.72 5.82 24.86
C SER A 81 -11.23 4.60 24.08
N ALA A 82 -11.06 3.42 24.67
CA ALA A 82 -11.74 2.22 24.18
C ALA A 82 -13.27 2.40 24.28
N PRO A 83 -14.06 1.62 23.52
CA PRO A 83 -15.50 1.56 23.72
C PRO A 83 -15.85 1.24 25.18
N THR A 84 -16.90 1.88 25.71
CA THR A 84 -17.38 1.64 27.09
C THR A 84 -18.02 0.27 27.22
N ASP A 85 -18.61 -0.21 26.13
CA ASP A 85 -19.31 -1.48 26.06
C ASP A 85 -18.85 -2.25 24.82
N LYS A 86 -18.70 -3.57 25.00
CA LYS A 86 -18.38 -4.58 23.98
C LYS A 86 -16.96 -4.47 23.38
N ILE A 87 -16.14 -5.49 23.64
CA ILE A 87 -14.88 -5.74 22.93
C ILE A 87 -15.14 -6.78 21.84
N VAL A 88 -14.70 -6.51 20.62
CA VAL A 88 -14.98 -7.32 19.41
C VAL A 88 -13.72 -7.64 18.61
N TYR A 89 -12.56 -7.29 19.15
CA TYR A 89 -11.28 -7.36 18.49
C TYR A 89 -10.25 -7.87 19.48
N GLY A 90 -10.24 -9.19 19.64
CA GLY A 90 -9.19 -9.78 20.44
C GLY A 90 -9.19 -11.29 20.47
N THR A 91 -8.57 -11.88 21.48
CA THR A 91 -8.54 -13.32 21.65
C THR A 91 -9.87 -13.84 22.22
N ASN A 92 -10.06 -15.15 22.18
CA ASN A 92 -11.27 -15.80 22.67
C ASN A 92 -11.01 -16.33 24.08
N ASN A 93 -11.80 -15.90 25.05
CA ASN A 93 -11.82 -16.47 26.40
C ASN A 93 -13.18 -17.14 26.69
N ILE A 94 -14.26 -16.35 26.76
CA ILE A 94 -15.63 -16.84 26.99
C ILE A 94 -16.42 -16.82 25.68
N ILE A 95 -16.38 -15.71 24.93
CA ILE A 95 -16.96 -15.59 23.58
C ILE A 95 -15.91 -15.12 22.59
N ASN A 96 -16.17 -15.31 21.29
CA ASN A 96 -15.22 -14.92 20.26
C ASN A 96 -14.91 -13.41 20.29
N GLY A 97 -13.62 -13.07 20.43
CA GLY A 97 -13.13 -11.69 20.41
C GLY A 97 -13.37 -10.88 21.68
N ASP A 98 -13.70 -11.51 22.81
CA ASP A 98 -14.03 -10.83 24.08
C ASP A 98 -12.82 -10.29 24.86
N THR A 99 -11.63 -10.78 24.55
CA THR A 99 -10.42 -10.46 25.31
C THR A 99 -9.53 -9.55 24.49
N PRO A 100 -9.35 -8.27 24.85
CA PRO A 100 -8.56 -7.33 24.05
C PRO A 100 -7.14 -7.84 23.80
N ILE A 101 -6.64 -7.67 22.58
CA ILE A 101 -5.21 -7.90 22.31
C ILE A 101 -4.40 -6.85 23.08
N PRO A 102 -3.43 -7.27 23.91
CA PRO A 102 -2.58 -6.33 24.63
C PRO A 102 -1.88 -5.36 23.69
N LYS A 103 -1.83 -4.09 24.08
CA LYS A 103 -1.05 -3.06 23.36
C LYS A 103 0.42 -3.47 23.38
N ILE A 104 1.08 -3.37 22.22
CA ILE A 104 2.51 -3.72 22.08
C ILE A 104 3.40 -2.48 22.08
N LEU A 105 2.85 -1.30 21.76
CA LEU A 105 3.58 -0.03 21.75
C LEU A 105 3.32 0.76 23.04
N SER A 106 4.34 1.43 23.57
CA SER A 106 4.16 2.38 24.69
C SER A 106 3.36 3.62 24.26
N GLN A 107 3.69 4.18 23.09
CA GLN A 107 3.00 5.29 22.44
C GLN A 107 2.36 4.86 21.10
N THR A 108 1.27 5.50 20.70
CA THR A 108 0.54 5.19 19.46
C THR A 108 1.36 5.58 18.22
N LEU A 109 1.12 4.96 17.07
CA LEU A 109 1.78 5.38 15.81
C LEU A 109 1.42 6.82 15.44
N GLN A 110 0.20 7.27 15.79
CA GLN A 110 -0.21 8.67 15.65
C GLN A 110 0.76 9.64 16.35
N ASN A 111 1.27 9.29 17.52
CA ASN A 111 2.20 10.13 18.28
C ASN A 111 3.67 9.93 17.89
N GLN A 112 3.98 8.91 17.08
CA GLN A 112 5.32 8.64 16.58
C GLN A 112 5.60 9.29 15.23
N GLY A 113 4.58 9.85 14.57
CA GLY A 113 4.70 10.37 13.22
C GLY A 113 3.58 11.33 12.84
N THR A 114 3.35 11.46 11.54
CA THR A 114 2.29 12.32 10.99
C THR A 114 1.08 11.49 10.59
N THR A 115 -0.09 11.86 11.09
CA THR A 115 -1.35 11.22 10.72
C THR A 115 -2.13 12.09 9.75
N PHE A 116 -2.41 11.55 8.56
CA PHE A 116 -3.32 12.17 7.59
C PHE A 116 -4.74 11.66 7.88
N ARG A 117 -5.59 12.54 8.43
CA ARG A 117 -6.95 12.18 8.87
C ARG A 117 -7.96 12.06 7.73
N GLU A 118 -7.72 12.80 6.65
CA GLU A 118 -8.60 12.88 5.48
C GLU A 118 -7.83 12.45 4.24
N VAL A 119 -8.07 11.22 3.78
CA VAL A 119 -7.42 10.65 2.60
C VAL A 119 -8.46 10.00 1.71
N ASN A 120 -8.34 10.18 0.39
CA ASN A 120 -9.22 9.56 -0.59
C ASN A 120 -8.58 8.33 -1.21
N ALA A 121 -9.34 7.25 -1.31
CA ALA A 121 -8.92 6.06 -2.03
C ALA A 121 -9.27 6.19 -3.53
N SER A 122 -8.37 5.72 -4.40
CA SER A 122 -8.63 5.65 -5.85
C SER A 122 -9.72 4.62 -6.20
N ALA A 123 -9.82 3.55 -5.40
CA ALA A 123 -10.76 2.46 -5.57
C ALA A 123 -11.11 1.83 -4.22
N VAL A 124 -12.35 1.32 -4.11
CA VAL A 124 -12.88 0.71 -2.87
C VAL A 124 -12.57 -0.79 -2.73
N GLY A 125 -11.95 -1.41 -3.75
CA GLY A 125 -11.59 -2.84 -3.73
C GLY A 125 -10.16 -3.07 -3.24
N HIS A 126 -9.93 -4.14 -2.47
CA HIS A 126 -8.64 -4.43 -1.83
C HIS A 126 -7.48 -4.47 -2.85
N TYR A 127 -7.66 -5.26 -3.91
CA TYR A 127 -6.63 -5.43 -4.93
C TYR A 127 -6.36 -4.11 -5.67
N ALA A 128 -7.40 -3.39 -6.08
CA ALA A 128 -7.26 -2.12 -6.78
C ALA A 128 -6.60 -1.05 -5.89
N GLY A 129 -6.95 -1.00 -4.61
CA GLY A 129 -6.36 -0.10 -3.63
C GLY A 129 -4.87 -0.36 -3.43
N VAL A 130 -4.47 -1.63 -3.21
CA VAL A 130 -3.04 -1.98 -3.07
C VAL A 130 -2.27 -1.73 -4.38
N ASN A 131 -2.85 -2.06 -5.53
CA ASN A 131 -2.23 -1.77 -6.81
C ASN A 131 -2.00 -0.26 -7.01
N ALA A 132 -2.99 0.58 -6.69
CA ALA A 132 -2.84 2.03 -6.76
C ALA A 132 -1.81 2.56 -5.76
N MET A 133 -1.74 2.01 -4.54
CA MET A 133 -0.70 2.38 -3.57
C MET A 133 0.71 2.03 -4.06
N LEU A 134 0.89 0.87 -4.70
CA LEU A 134 2.20 0.43 -5.17
C LEU A 134 2.63 1.12 -6.47
N THR A 135 1.70 1.48 -7.35
CA THR A 135 2.00 2.06 -8.68
C THR A 135 1.85 3.57 -8.73
N GLY A 136 1.14 4.17 -7.77
CA GLY A 136 0.71 5.56 -7.83
C GLY A 136 -0.28 5.88 -8.95
N ASN A 137 -0.84 4.86 -9.63
CA ASN A 137 -1.76 5.06 -10.75
C ASN A 137 -3.23 5.06 -10.28
N TYR A 138 -3.91 6.19 -10.49
CA TYR A 138 -5.31 6.41 -10.12
C TYR A 138 -6.30 6.14 -11.26
N MET A 139 -5.81 6.04 -12.51
CA MET A 139 -6.65 6.01 -13.71
C MET A 139 -6.94 4.59 -14.18
N TYR A 140 -6.05 3.64 -13.89
CA TYR A 140 -6.14 2.27 -14.38
C TYR A 140 -6.21 1.29 -13.22
N THR A 141 -7.42 0.83 -12.90
CA THR A 141 -7.58 -0.35 -12.05
C THR A 141 -7.54 -1.58 -12.95
N GLN A 142 -6.68 -2.53 -12.62
CA GLN A 142 -6.58 -3.77 -13.39
C GLN A 142 -7.49 -4.84 -12.83
N GLY A 143 -7.93 -5.74 -13.71
CA GLY A 143 -8.65 -6.93 -13.28
C GLY A 143 -7.79 -7.81 -12.38
N LEU A 144 -8.46 -8.56 -11.50
CA LEU A 144 -7.83 -9.59 -10.69
C LEU A 144 -6.97 -10.52 -11.56
N ARG A 145 -5.94 -11.09 -10.93
CA ARG A 145 -4.99 -12.04 -11.52
C ARG A 145 -4.12 -11.49 -12.66
N ASN A 146 -4.00 -10.17 -12.76
CA ASN A 146 -3.07 -9.53 -13.67
C ASN A 146 -1.92 -8.87 -12.88
N LYS A 147 -0.83 -8.59 -13.57
CA LYS A 147 0.26 -7.76 -13.04
C LYS A 147 -0.03 -6.28 -13.28
N PRO A 148 0.53 -5.38 -12.45
CA PRO A 148 0.63 -3.96 -12.75
C PRO A 148 1.13 -3.72 -14.17
N THR A 149 0.57 -2.75 -14.90
CA THR A 149 1.01 -2.32 -16.24
C THR A 149 1.82 -1.04 -16.10
N MET A 150 1.83 -0.49 -14.89
CA MET A 150 2.53 0.71 -14.49
C MET A 150 3.56 0.29 -13.45
N PRO A 151 4.76 0.90 -13.46
CA PRO A 151 5.83 0.50 -12.56
C PRO A 151 5.44 0.65 -11.09
N THR A 152 5.83 -0.31 -10.29
CA THR A 152 5.68 -0.31 -8.84
C THR A 152 6.76 0.54 -8.17
N ILE A 153 6.54 0.93 -6.92
CA ILE A 153 7.53 1.60 -6.08
C ILE A 153 8.85 0.82 -5.98
N PHE A 154 8.77 -0.52 -6.01
CA PHE A 154 9.93 -1.41 -6.00
C PHE A 154 10.79 -1.21 -7.25
N GLU A 155 10.15 -1.14 -8.41
CA GLU A 155 10.81 -0.95 -9.70
C GLU A 155 11.44 0.44 -9.80
N TYR A 156 10.78 1.47 -9.29
CA TYR A 156 11.40 2.80 -9.18
C TYR A 156 12.63 2.79 -8.27
N LEU A 157 12.53 2.15 -7.10
CA LEU A 157 13.64 2.04 -6.15
C LEU A 157 14.84 1.33 -6.78
N ARG A 158 14.63 0.14 -7.36
CA ARG A 158 15.72 -0.66 -7.93
C ARG A 158 16.31 -0.05 -9.19
N ARG A 159 15.49 0.55 -10.07
CA ARG A 159 15.96 1.12 -11.33
C ARG A 159 16.68 2.46 -11.14
N HIS A 160 16.11 3.35 -10.32
CA HIS A 160 16.59 4.74 -10.24
C HIS A 160 17.48 5.02 -9.03
N GLN A 161 17.34 4.26 -7.94
CA GLN A 161 18.27 4.35 -6.80
C GLN A 161 19.35 3.27 -6.83
N GLY A 162 19.27 2.31 -7.77
CA GLY A 162 20.25 1.24 -7.89
C GLY A 162 20.22 0.24 -6.72
N GLU A 163 19.13 0.19 -5.95
CA GLU A 163 19.02 -0.71 -4.82
C GLU A 163 19.02 -2.17 -5.27
N LYS A 164 19.69 -3.01 -4.48
CA LYS A 164 19.86 -4.43 -4.79
C LYS A 164 18.55 -5.19 -4.60
N ALA A 165 18.36 -6.26 -5.38
CA ALA A 165 17.23 -7.17 -5.18
C ALA A 165 17.16 -7.67 -3.73
N THR A 166 18.30 -8.02 -3.13
CA THR A 166 18.39 -8.49 -1.73
C THR A 166 17.95 -7.47 -0.68
N LYS A 167 17.74 -6.21 -1.07
CA LYS A 167 17.24 -5.11 -0.22
C LYS A 167 15.81 -4.70 -0.54
N THR A 168 15.15 -5.34 -1.50
CA THR A 168 13.80 -4.98 -1.95
C THR A 168 12.87 -6.17 -1.82
N TRP A 169 11.90 -6.08 -0.91
CA TRP A 169 11.01 -7.17 -0.53
C TRP A 169 9.56 -6.74 -0.55
N PHE A 170 8.70 -7.65 -0.98
CA PHE A 170 7.26 -7.51 -0.88
C PHE A 170 6.72 -8.67 -0.05
N VAL A 171 6.23 -8.35 1.15
CA VAL A 171 5.79 -9.36 2.12
C VAL A 171 4.27 -9.46 2.11
N GLY A 172 3.75 -10.63 1.74
CA GLY A 172 2.33 -10.95 1.72
C GLY A 172 1.94 -11.95 2.81
N ASN A 173 0.63 -12.12 3.02
CA ASN A 173 0.08 -13.08 3.97
C ASN A 173 -0.20 -14.48 3.37
N GLY A 174 0.04 -14.66 2.07
CA GLY A 174 -0.17 -15.92 1.37
C GLY A 174 0.24 -15.84 -0.10
N ILE A 175 0.24 -16.98 -0.79
CA ILE A 175 0.62 -17.12 -2.21
C ILE A 175 -0.58 -17.19 -3.17
N GLY A 176 -1.80 -17.12 -2.64
CA GLY A 176 -3.03 -17.19 -3.43
C GLY A 176 -3.45 -15.85 -4.03
N ASN A 177 -4.48 -15.91 -4.88
CA ASN A 177 -5.12 -14.74 -5.49
C ASN A 177 -4.16 -13.89 -6.32
N SER A 178 -4.23 -12.57 -6.19
CA SER A 178 -3.57 -11.61 -7.08
C SER A 178 -2.53 -10.76 -6.37
N ILE A 179 -2.43 -10.86 -5.04
CA ILE A 179 -1.48 -10.06 -4.26
C ILE A 179 -0.02 -10.38 -4.65
N PRO A 180 0.42 -11.65 -4.79
CA PRO A 180 1.80 -11.93 -5.19
C PRO A 180 2.20 -11.37 -6.56
N LEU A 181 1.24 -11.03 -7.42
CA LEU A 181 1.51 -10.47 -8.75
C LEU A 181 1.97 -9.02 -8.72
N LEU A 182 1.81 -8.32 -7.59
CA LEU A 182 2.13 -6.90 -7.43
C LEU A 182 3.62 -6.65 -7.12
N ASP A 183 4.45 -7.68 -7.18
CA ASP A 183 5.90 -7.61 -6.98
C ASP A 183 6.65 -6.85 -8.10
N TYR A 184 6.08 -6.82 -9.31
CA TYR A 184 6.57 -6.03 -10.45
C TYR A 184 5.51 -5.86 -11.55
N SER A 185 5.73 -4.89 -12.43
CA SER A 185 4.86 -4.55 -13.55
C SER A 185 5.20 -5.24 -14.88
N THR A 186 4.31 -5.19 -15.86
CA THR A 186 4.54 -5.59 -17.26
C THR A 186 4.94 -4.40 -18.14
N HIS A 187 5.34 -3.27 -17.55
CA HIS A 187 5.73 -2.08 -18.30
C HIS A 187 7.03 -2.36 -19.07
N ALA A 188 7.09 -1.98 -20.36
CA ALA A 188 8.21 -2.32 -21.25
C ALA A 188 9.58 -1.82 -20.75
N ASP A 189 9.62 -0.63 -20.16
CA ASP A 189 10.86 -0.07 -19.60
C ASP A 189 11.20 -0.58 -18.19
N TYR A 190 10.32 -1.36 -17.56
CA TYR A 190 10.51 -1.89 -16.20
C TYR A 190 10.28 -3.41 -16.20
N GLY A 191 9.76 -3.95 -15.10
CA GLY A 191 9.41 -5.35 -14.95
C GLY A 191 10.32 -6.12 -14.02
N ALA A 192 10.34 -7.44 -14.20
CA ALA A 192 10.93 -8.38 -13.24
C ALA A 192 12.38 -8.07 -12.86
N SER A 193 13.18 -7.53 -13.79
CA SER A 193 14.56 -7.12 -13.53
C SER A 193 14.69 -6.09 -12.39
N TYR A 194 13.64 -5.31 -12.14
CA TYR A 194 13.56 -4.30 -11.08
C TYR A 194 12.49 -4.62 -10.02
N GLY A 195 11.89 -5.81 -10.04
CA GLY A 195 10.84 -6.22 -9.09
C GLY A 195 11.31 -6.41 -7.64
N ALA A 196 10.35 -6.51 -6.71
CA ALA A 196 10.64 -6.97 -5.35
C ALA A 196 10.73 -8.49 -5.28
N ASN A 197 11.45 -9.01 -4.28
CA ASN A 197 11.34 -10.41 -3.91
C ASN A 197 10.06 -10.60 -3.09
N PHE A 198 9.14 -11.41 -3.60
CA PHE A 198 7.94 -11.77 -2.87
C PHE A 198 8.25 -12.81 -1.78
N LEU A 199 7.72 -12.59 -0.57
CA LEU A 199 7.78 -13.54 0.53
C LEU A 199 6.42 -13.64 1.22
N ALA A 200 5.97 -14.86 1.52
CA ALA A 200 4.78 -15.10 2.33
C ALA A 200 5.16 -15.91 3.57
N PRO A 201 5.48 -15.26 4.72
CA PRO A 201 6.04 -15.94 5.89
C PRO A 201 5.16 -17.09 6.42
N THR A 202 3.84 -16.92 6.39
CA THR A 202 2.86 -17.93 6.80
C THR A 202 2.91 -19.21 5.95
N ILE A 203 3.38 -19.10 4.72
CA ILE A 203 3.57 -20.23 3.80
C ILE A 203 5.01 -20.75 3.95
N THR A 204 6.00 -19.86 3.86
CA THR A 204 7.43 -20.21 3.88
C THR A 204 7.87 -20.86 5.19
N PHE A 205 7.32 -20.42 6.32
CA PHE A 205 7.63 -20.98 7.64
C PHE A 205 6.45 -21.79 8.22
N GLY A 206 5.40 -22.01 7.43
CA GLY A 206 4.25 -22.83 7.79
C GLY A 206 4.43 -24.30 7.38
N SER A 207 3.34 -25.07 7.44
CA SER A 207 3.33 -26.49 7.08
C SER A 207 3.80 -26.77 5.65
N ASP A 208 3.47 -25.88 4.70
CA ASP A 208 3.88 -26.02 3.30
C ASP A 208 5.38 -25.82 3.15
N GLY A 209 5.93 -24.79 3.78
CA GLY A 209 7.38 -24.55 3.83
C GLY A 209 8.12 -25.70 4.51
N GLU A 210 7.62 -26.21 5.62
CA GLU A 210 8.19 -27.38 6.29
C GLU A 210 8.19 -28.62 5.37
N LYS A 211 7.09 -28.86 4.66
CA LYS A 211 6.96 -30.00 3.74
C LYS A 211 7.87 -29.89 2.52
N HIS A 212 8.05 -28.69 1.98
CA HIS A 212 8.65 -28.49 0.66
C HIS A 212 10.06 -27.87 0.69
N LEU A 213 10.38 -27.08 1.71
CA LEU A 213 11.62 -26.29 1.79
C LEU A 213 12.58 -26.75 2.90
N LYS A 214 12.10 -27.46 3.94
CA LYS A 214 12.94 -27.86 5.09
C LYS A 214 14.24 -28.57 4.70
N ASN A 215 14.19 -29.42 3.67
CA ASN A 215 15.33 -30.22 3.22
C ASN A 215 15.94 -29.69 1.91
N ALA A 216 15.64 -28.44 1.54
CA ALA A 216 16.22 -27.83 0.35
C ALA A 216 17.75 -27.76 0.49
N LYS A 217 18.46 -28.33 -0.49
CA LYS A 217 19.92 -28.23 -0.60
C LYS A 217 20.27 -27.09 -1.54
N VAL A 218 21.21 -26.25 -1.12
CA VAL A 218 21.84 -25.28 -2.02
C VAL A 218 22.92 -26.06 -2.79
N TYR A 219 22.75 -26.15 -4.11
CA TYR A 219 23.74 -26.74 -5.01
C TYR A 219 24.61 -25.63 -5.61
#